data_AF-A0A645HY11-F1
#
_entry.id   AF-A0A645HY11-F1
#
_cell.length_a   1.000
_cell.length_b   1.000
_cell.length_c   1.000
_cell.angle_alpha   90.00
_cell.angle_beta   90.00
_cell.angle_gamma   90.00
#
_symmetry.space_group_name_H-M   'P 1'
#
loop_
_entity.id
_entity.type
_entity.pdbx_description
1 polymer ?
#
loop_
_entity_poly.entity_id
_entity_poly.type
_entity_poly.pdbx_seq_one_letter_code
_entity_poly.pdbx_strand_id
1 'polypeptide(L)'
;MKSIIYLLNRDDFPRIRIGIGKQPEYMDLADYVTGKFSKEEIPIMTEAVEKAADAAQEIVLKGIAAAMNKFNGIMFYHLYNRWKNINI
;
A
#
# COMPACT_ATOMS: atom_id res chain seq x y z
N MET A 1 2.95 -9.68 -10.09
CA MET A 1 4.32 -9.13 -10.21
C MET A 1 5.28 -10.08 -10.91
N LYS A 2 5.44 -11.34 -10.47
CA LYS A 2 6.34 -12.33 -11.11
C LYS A 2 6.19 -12.43 -12.64
N SER A 3 4.94 -12.48 -13.12
CA SER A 3 4.64 -12.53 -14.57
C SER A 3 5.17 -11.31 -15.35
N ILE A 4 5.00 -10.10 -14.81
CA ILE A 4 5.48 -8.86 -15.47
C ILE A 4 7.01 -8.85 -15.56
N ILE A 5 7.70 -9.21 -14.49
CA ILE A 5 9.17 -9.27 -14.46
C ILE A 5 9.67 -10.32 -15.45
N TYR A 6 9.03 -11.50 -15.49
CA TYR A 6 9.36 -12.55 -16.45
C TYR A 6 9.24 -12.08 -17.91
N LEU A 7 8.17 -11.36 -18.24
CA LEU A 7 7.92 -10.85 -19.60
C LEU A 7 8.86 -9.69 -20.00
N LEU A 8 9.25 -8.84 -19.05
CA LEU A 8 10.13 -7.70 -19.32
C LEU A 8 11.62 -8.03 -19.20
N ASN A 9 11.95 -9.17 -18.58
CA ASN A 9 13.30 -9.60 -18.21
C ASN A 9 14.10 -8.54 -17.42
N ARG A 10 13.39 -7.70 -16.65
CA ARG A 10 13.92 -6.66 -15.77
C ARG A 10 12.89 -6.28 -14.71
N ASP A 11 13.35 -5.72 -13.61
CA ASP A 11 12.55 -5.31 -12.46
C ASP A 11 12.71 -3.81 -12.09
N ASP A 12 13.40 -3.07 -12.95
CA ASP A 12 13.78 -1.66 -12.81
C ASP A 12 12.68 -0.68 -13.21
N PHE A 13 11.44 -0.96 -12.83
CA PHE A 13 10.30 -0.09 -13.10
C PHE A 13 9.64 0.44 -11.82
N PRO A 14 9.22 1.72 -11.82
CA PRO A 14 8.52 2.32 -10.69
C PRO A 14 7.19 1.61 -10.45
N ARG A 15 6.82 1.46 -9.18
CA ARG A 15 5.54 0.89 -8.78
C ARG A 15 5.06 1.51 -7.48
N ILE A 16 3.75 1.71 -7.39
CA ILE A 16 3.09 2.14 -6.16
C ILE A 16 2.69 0.88 -5.39
N ARG A 17 3.02 0.81 -4.10
CA ARG A 17 2.67 -0.30 -3.22
C ARG A 17 1.64 0.17 -2.20
N ILE A 18 0.49 -0.48 -2.19
CA ILE A 18 -0.55 -0.26 -1.18
C ILE A 18 -0.46 -1.41 -0.18
N GLY A 19 -0.19 -1.10 1.08
CA GLY A 19 -0.10 -2.10 2.14
C GLY A 19 -1.49 -2.50 2.62
N ILE A 20 -1.77 -3.80 2.65
CA ILE A 20 -3.04 -4.36 3.15
C ILE A 20 -2.94 -4.87 4.59
N GLY A 21 -1.76 -4.83 5.21
CA GLY A 21 -1.50 -5.38 6.53
C GLY A 21 -0.84 -6.77 6.49
N LYS A 22 -0.72 -7.39 7.67
CA LYS A 22 -0.22 -8.76 7.83
C LYS A 22 -1.42 -9.66 8.11
N GLN A 23 -1.45 -10.83 7.47
CA GLN A 23 -2.47 -11.82 7.73
C GLN A 23 -2.43 -12.28 9.21
N PRO A 24 -3.57 -12.59 9.83
CA PRO A 24 -3.61 -13.25 11.12
C PRO A 24 -2.90 -14.62 11.09
N GLU A 25 -2.34 -15.08 12.21
CA GLU A 25 -1.58 -16.34 12.26
C GLU A 25 -2.41 -17.58 11.90
N TYR A 26 -3.73 -17.51 12.09
CA TYR A 26 -4.66 -18.59 11.82
C TYR A 26 -5.18 -18.63 10.36
N MET A 27 -4.77 -17.69 9.51
CA MET A 27 -5.30 -17.53 8.15
C MET A 27 -4.20 -17.74 7.11
N ASP A 28 -4.50 -18.52 6.06
CA ASP A 28 -3.59 -18.62 4.92
C ASP A 28 -3.49 -17.25 4.22
N LEU A 29 -2.29 -16.93 3.74
CA LEU A 29 -2.06 -15.73 2.97
C LEU A 29 -2.94 -15.66 1.71
N ALA A 30 -3.19 -16.78 1.04
CA ALA A 30 -4.03 -16.83 -0.16
C ALA A 30 -5.48 -16.40 0.14
N ASP A 31 -6.02 -16.85 1.28
CA ASP A 31 -7.37 -16.48 1.73
C ASP A 31 -7.40 -15.02 2.17
N TYR A 32 -6.35 -14.55 2.85
CA TYR A 32 -6.25 -13.16 3.30
C TYR A 32 -6.26 -12.17 2.13
N VAL A 33 -5.49 -12.43 1.06
CA VAL A 33 -5.39 -11.52 -0.09
C VAL A 33 -6.62 -11.54 -1.01
N THR A 34 -7.44 -12.59 -0.93
CA THR A 34 -8.69 -12.72 -1.70
C THR A 34 -9.93 -12.35 -0.88
N GLY A 35 -9.77 -12.16 0.43
CA GLY A 35 -10.81 -11.77 1.37
C GLY A 35 -11.32 -10.34 1.21
N LYS A 36 -12.38 -10.03 1.96
CA LYS A 36 -12.95 -8.68 2.05
C LYS A 36 -12.32 -7.93 3.21
N PHE A 37 -12.13 -6.62 3.05
CA PHE A 37 -11.77 -5.73 4.16
C PHE A 37 -12.91 -5.66 5.18
N SER A 38 -12.54 -5.56 6.46
CA SER A 38 -13.50 -5.33 7.55
C SER A 38 -14.09 -3.92 7.46
N LYS A 39 -15.21 -3.66 8.16
CA LYS A 39 -15.83 -2.32 8.19
C LYS A 39 -14.87 -1.25 8.74
N GLU A 40 -13.98 -1.64 9.63
CA GLU A 40 -12.99 -0.78 10.27
C GLU A 40 -11.77 -0.54 9.36
N GLU A 41 -11.49 -1.45 8.42
CA GLU A 41 -10.40 -1.34 7.46
C GLU A 41 -10.81 -0.55 6.21
N ILE A 42 -12.09 -0.61 5.81
CA ILE A 42 -12.60 0.09 4.63
C ILE A 42 -12.18 1.57 4.58
N PRO A 43 -12.37 2.40 5.63
CA PRO A 43 -12.00 3.81 5.58
C PRO A 43 -10.50 4.03 5.34
N ILE A 44 -9.66 3.22 5.99
CA ILE A 44 -8.20 3.27 5.85
C ILE A 44 -7.81 2.90 4.41
N MET A 45 -8.48 1.91 3.84
CA MET A 45 -8.18 1.44 2.50
C MET A 45 -8.68 2.37 1.41
N THR A 46 -9.83 3.01 1.61
CA THR A 46 -10.30 4.10 0.75
C THR A 46 -9.28 5.24 0.72
N GLU A 47 -8.81 5.71 1.88
CA GLU A 47 -7.80 6.77 1.94
C GLU A 47 -6.48 6.35 1.29
N ALA A 48 -6.05 5.09 1.48
CA ALA A 48 -4.84 4.57 0.87
C ALA A 48 -4.93 4.50 -0.66
N VAL A 49 -6.10 4.13 -1.20
CA VAL A 49 -6.35 4.08 -2.65
C VAL A 49 -6.40 5.48 -3.25
N GLU A 50 -7.05 6.45 -2.59
CA GLU A 50 -7.07 7.85 -3.02
C GLU A 50 -5.65 8.42 -3.11
N LYS A 51 -4.84 8.23 -2.07
CA LYS A 51 -3.43 8.67 -2.08
C LYS A 51 -2.59 7.97 -3.14
N ALA A 52 -2.87 6.70 -3.42
CA ALA A 52 -2.19 5.99 -4.50
C ALA A 52 -2.56 6.55 -5.88
N ALA A 53 -3.81 6.98 -6.08
CA ALA A 53 -4.24 7.66 -7.29
C ALA A 53 -3.54 9.03 -7.45
N ASP A 54 -3.48 9.82 -6.37
CA ASP A 54 -2.74 11.09 -6.35
C ASP A 54 -1.25 10.90 -6.63
N ALA A 55 -0.64 9.85 -6.07
CA ALA A 55 0.75 9.50 -6.33
C ALA A 55 0.97 9.12 -7.80
N ALA A 56 0.05 8.36 -8.41
CA ALA A 56 0.11 8.03 -9.83
C ALA A 56 0.05 9.30 -10.69
N GLN A 57 -0.84 10.24 -10.35
CA GLN A 57 -0.95 11.53 -11.02
C GLN A 57 0.33 12.36 -10.88
N GLU A 58 0.89 12.45 -9.67
CA GLU A 58 2.14 13.17 -9.41
C GLU A 58 3.34 12.57 -10.16
N ILE A 59 3.41 11.24 -10.28
CA ILE A 59 4.45 10.57 -11.09
C ILE A 59 4.37 11.03 -12.54
N VAL A 60 3.17 11.08 -13.12
CA VAL A 60 2.96 11.48 -14.52
C VAL A 60 3.27 12.97 -14.73
N LEU A 61 2.85 13.83 -13.80
CA LEU A 61 2.96 15.28 -13.96
C LEU A 61 4.34 15.83 -13.57
N LYS A 62 4.98 15.27 -12.53
CA LYS A 62 6.18 15.84 -11.89
C LYS A 62 7.33 14.85 -11.71
N GLY A 63 7.13 13.58 -12.11
CA GLY A 63 8.15 12.54 -12.07
C GLY A 63 8.24 11.77 -10.76
N ILE A 64 9.00 10.67 -10.79
CA ILE A 64 9.09 9.68 -9.71
C ILE A 64 9.66 10.28 -8.42
N ALA A 65 10.73 11.07 -8.50
CA ALA A 65 11.39 11.63 -7.33
C ALA A 65 10.48 12.57 -6.53
N ALA A 66 9.73 13.44 -7.23
CA ALA A 66 8.77 14.34 -6.61
C ALA A 66 7.64 13.56 -5.91
N ALA A 67 7.10 12.55 -6.58
CA ALA A 67 6.08 11.69 -6.00
C ALA A 67 6.60 10.90 -4.78
N MET A 68 7.80 10.32 -4.87
CA MET A 68 8.39 9.58 -3.75
C MET A 68 8.58 10.47 -2.52
N ASN A 69 9.11 11.69 -2.69
CA ASN A 69 9.28 12.63 -1.59
C ASN A 69 7.96 13.09 -0.96
N LYS A 70 6.90 13.18 -1.76
CA LYS A 70 5.59 13.63 -1.32
C LYS A 70 4.77 12.53 -0.64
N PHE A 71 4.86 11.29 -1.11
CA PHE A 71 3.95 10.21 -0.68
C PHE A 71 4.61 9.13 0.19
N ASN A 72 5.94 8.95 0.13
CA ASN A 72 6.62 7.99 1.01
C ASN A 72 6.86 8.59 2.40
N GLY A 73 6.79 7.76 3.44
CA GLY A 73 7.11 8.18 4.82
C GLY A 73 6.00 8.94 5.54
N ILE A 74 4.83 9.15 4.93
CA ILE A 74 3.66 9.68 5.64
C ILE A 74 3.14 8.60 6.58
N MET A 75 3.47 8.71 7.88
CA MET A 75 2.79 7.97 8.92
C MET A 75 1.38 8.53 9.07
N PHE A 76 0.37 7.70 8.84
CA PHE A 76 -1.00 8.06 9.20
C PHE A 76 -1.07 8.15 10.74
N TYR A 77 -1.30 9.35 11.27
CA TYR A 77 -1.33 9.60 12.73
C TYR A 77 -2.35 8.70 13.46
N HIS A 78 -3.46 8.38 12.80
CA HIS A 78 -4.46 7.45 13.30
C HIS A 78 -3.99 5.98 13.30
N LEU A 79 -3.15 5.57 12.35
CA LEU A 79 -2.54 4.23 12.35
C LEU A 79 -1.42 4.11 13.39
N TYR A 80 -0.63 5.16 13.61
CA TYR A 80 0.41 5.18 14.66
C TYR A 80 -0.16 4.93 16.06
N ASN A 81 -1.26 5.61 16.41
CA ASN A 81 -1.91 5.44 17.72
C ASN A 81 -2.51 4.04 17.90
N ARG A 82 -3.01 3.42 16.82
CA ARG A 82 -3.50 2.03 16.86
C ARG A 82 -2.37 1.01 16.91
N TRP A 83 -1.23 1.28 16.28
CA TRP A 83 -0.02 0.44 16.34
C TRP A 83 0.65 0.46 17.72
N LYS A 84 0.67 1.62 18.41
CA LYS A 84 1.16 1.73 19.78
C LYS A 84 0.29 0.99 20.79
N ASN A 85 -1.03 1.05 20.66
CA ASN A 85 -1.97 0.39 21.58
C ASN A 85 -2.03 -1.15 21.45
N ILE A 86 -1.41 -1.74 20.43
CA ILE A 86 -1.32 -3.19 20.24
C ILE A 86 0.03 -3.75 20.76
N ASN A 87 1.01 -2.88 21.07
CA ASN A 87 2.36 -3.27 21.48
C ASN A 87 2.84 -2.55 22.77
N ILE A 88 1.92 -2.20 23.68
CA ILE A 88 2.21 -1.77 25.07
C ILE A 88 1.33 -2.59 26.01
#